data_AF-T1WPE3-F1
#
_entry.id   AF-T1WPE3-F1
#
_cell.length_a   1.000
_cell.length_b   1.000
_cell.length_c   1.000
_cell.angle_alpha   90.00
_cell.angle_beta   90.00
_cell.angle_gamma   90.00
#
_symmetry.space_group_name_H-M   'P 1'
#
loop_
_entity.id
_entity.type
_entity.pdbx_description
1 polymer ?
#
loop_
_entity_poly.entity_id
_entity_poly.type
_entity_poly.pdbx_seq_one_letter_code
_entity_poly.pdbx_strand_id
1 'polypeptide(L)'
;QEGVMSLAGYAEIFLRNTLASGVVPQISAVMGPCAGGAVYSPAITDFIFMTRDTSYMFVTGPDVIKTVTHEEVTKHELGGAMTHNATSGVAHFIARDDADCVAMIRELVSFLPSNNVDDPPRRESSDPWDRFCDSLNTLVPEDPMQPYDIKDAIHAVVDENYFFEVHEHFAQNLVMGFARLEGRPVGIVANQPAFLAGVLDINASVKGARFVRFCDAFNIPLIT
;
A
#
# COMPACT_ATOMS: atom_id res chain seq x y z
N GLN A 1 27.57 18.57 7.72
CA GLN A 1 27.98 19.70 8.59
C GLN A 1 27.67 19.44 10.07
N GLU A 2 26.66 18.62 10.41
CA GLU A 2 26.31 18.32 11.81
C GLU A 2 26.82 16.96 12.34
N GLY A 3 27.44 16.13 11.48
CA GLY A 3 28.11 14.88 11.89
C GLY A 3 27.19 13.93 12.66
N VAL A 4 27.68 13.42 13.80
CA VAL A 4 26.99 12.41 14.63
C VAL A 4 25.66 12.90 15.21
N MET A 5 25.49 14.22 15.37
CA MET A 5 24.25 14.78 15.90
C MET A 5 23.08 14.58 14.94
N SER A 6 23.32 14.65 13.62
CA SER A 6 22.29 14.35 12.61
C SER A 6 21.85 12.89 12.68
N LEU A 7 22.79 11.96 12.93
CA LEU A 7 22.49 10.54 13.12
C LEU A 7 21.68 10.27 14.40
N ALA A 8 22.03 10.95 15.50
CA ALA A 8 21.26 10.86 16.73
C ALA A 8 19.81 11.36 16.54
N GLY A 9 19.63 12.46 15.80
CA GLY A 9 18.30 12.96 15.43
C GLY A 9 17.47 11.94 14.65
N TYR A 10 18.07 11.24 13.68
CA TYR A 10 17.40 10.14 12.98
C TYR A 10 17.00 8.99 13.92
N ALA A 11 17.92 8.54 14.79
CA ALA A 11 17.64 7.45 15.71
C ALA A 11 16.48 7.77 16.66
N GLU A 12 16.39 9.01 17.12
CA GLU A 12 15.29 9.51 17.92
C GLU A 12 13.93 9.46 17.21
N ILE A 13 13.90 9.75 15.90
CA ILE A 13 12.68 9.63 15.08
C ILE A 13 12.32 8.15 14.93
N PHE A 14 13.29 7.29 14.62
CA PHE A 14 13.05 5.85 14.41
C PHE A 14 12.50 5.17 15.66
N LEU A 15 13.01 5.53 16.84
CA LEU A 15 12.47 5.05 18.10
C LEU A 15 10.99 5.41 18.25
N ARG A 16 10.61 6.66 17.96
CA ARG A 16 9.21 7.12 18.05
C ARG A 16 8.31 6.43 17.03
N ASN A 17 8.80 6.20 15.80
CA ASN A 17 8.04 5.42 14.82
C ASN A 17 7.76 3.99 15.31
N THR A 18 8.77 3.37 15.93
CA THR A 18 8.66 2.00 16.44
C THR A 18 7.68 1.92 17.60
N LEU A 19 7.73 2.87 18.54
CA LEU A 19 6.81 2.94 19.67
C LEU A 19 5.36 3.26 19.26
N ALA A 20 5.17 3.97 18.15
CA ALA A 20 3.85 4.31 17.61
C ALA A 20 3.26 3.23 16.69
N SER A 21 4.05 2.23 16.27
CA SER A 21 3.63 1.18 15.35
C SER A 21 2.48 0.35 15.92
N GLY A 22 1.34 0.32 15.22
CA GLY A 22 0.12 -0.36 15.70
C GLY A 22 -0.58 0.35 16.87
N VAL A 23 -0.21 1.61 17.16
CA VAL A 23 -0.88 2.46 18.16
C VAL A 23 -1.63 3.60 17.48
N VAL A 24 -0.96 4.30 16.58
CA VAL A 24 -1.55 5.33 15.72
C VAL A 24 -1.15 5.07 14.27
N PRO A 25 -2.02 5.29 13.28
CA PRO A 25 -1.63 5.11 11.89
C PRO A 25 -0.53 6.09 11.48
N GLN A 26 0.54 5.57 10.88
CA GLN A 26 1.68 6.33 10.40
C GLN A 26 1.75 6.27 8.88
N ILE A 27 1.64 7.42 8.22
CA ILE A 27 1.63 7.54 6.75
C ILE A 27 2.79 8.44 6.31
N SER A 28 3.60 7.94 5.38
CA SER A 28 4.71 8.69 4.78
C SER A 28 4.38 9.12 3.37
N ALA A 29 4.59 10.40 3.06
CA ALA A 29 4.50 10.96 1.72
C ALA A 29 5.90 11.36 1.23
N VAL A 30 6.44 10.63 0.26
CA VAL A 30 7.72 10.95 -0.37
C VAL A 30 7.42 11.75 -1.63
N MET A 31 7.50 13.07 -1.52
CA MET A 31 7.16 14.04 -2.57
C MET A 31 8.40 14.72 -3.15
N GLY A 32 9.55 14.05 -3.05
CA GLY A 32 10.86 14.59 -3.38
C GLY A 32 12.00 13.60 -3.13
N PRO A 33 13.25 14.08 -3.13
CA PRO A 33 14.42 13.26 -2.80
C PRO A 33 14.39 12.73 -1.36
N CYS A 34 14.55 11.42 -1.17
CA CYS A 34 14.75 10.79 0.14
C CYS A 34 15.94 9.82 0.08
N ALA A 35 17.09 10.17 0.66
CA ALA A 35 18.31 9.36 0.51
C ALA A 35 19.03 9.12 1.83
N GLY A 36 19.76 8.00 1.92
CA GLY A 36 20.57 7.67 3.09
C GLY A 36 19.71 7.36 4.31
N GLY A 37 20.02 7.98 5.45
CA GLY A 37 19.30 7.75 6.71
C GLY A 37 17.81 8.10 6.66
N ALA A 38 17.42 9.05 5.80
CA ALA A 38 16.04 9.52 5.71
C ALA A 38 15.06 8.42 5.31
N VAL A 39 15.51 7.40 4.56
CA VAL A 39 14.64 6.34 4.03
C VAL A 39 14.13 5.38 5.10
N TYR A 40 14.81 5.31 6.25
CA TYR A 40 14.48 4.35 7.29
C TYR A 40 13.21 4.72 8.06
N SER A 41 12.89 6.01 8.22
CA SER A 41 11.65 6.41 8.90
C SER A 41 10.43 6.00 8.07
N PRO A 42 10.32 6.35 6.75
CA PRO A 42 9.24 5.85 5.92
C PRO A 42 9.13 4.33 5.90
N ALA A 43 10.26 3.62 5.85
CA ALA A 43 10.29 2.15 5.82
C ALA A 43 9.62 1.48 7.04
N ILE A 44 9.53 2.17 8.17
CA ILE A 44 8.90 1.68 9.41
C ILE A 44 7.55 2.37 9.73
N THR A 45 7.01 3.16 8.80
CA THR A 45 5.61 3.62 8.82
C THR A 45 4.70 2.65 8.07
N ASP A 46 3.39 2.74 8.27
CA ASP A 46 2.42 1.76 7.76
C ASP A 46 2.25 1.83 6.24
N PHE A 47 2.10 3.03 5.69
CA PHE A 47 1.94 3.25 4.25
C PHE A 47 2.89 4.32 3.73
N ILE A 48 3.39 4.09 2.52
CA ILE A 48 4.32 5.00 1.81
C ILE A 48 3.70 5.36 0.47
N PHE A 49 3.44 6.65 0.29
CA PHE A 49 3.03 7.27 -0.97
C PHE A 49 4.24 7.88 -1.64
N MET A 50 4.36 7.72 -2.96
CA MET A 50 5.42 8.36 -3.75
C MET A 50 4.81 9.11 -4.93
N THR A 51 5.29 10.32 -5.21
CA THR A 51 4.90 11.07 -6.42
C THR A 51 5.71 10.59 -7.62
N ARG A 52 5.04 10.32 -8.74
CA ARG A 52 5.61 9.57 -9.87
C ARG A 52 6.94 10.11 -10.38
N ASP A 53 6.97 11.41 -10.70
CA ASP A 53 8.08 12.01 -11.46
C ASP A 53 9.03 12.83 -10.59
N THR A 54 8.60 13.25 -9.39
CA THR A 54 9.37 14.18 -8.54
C THR A 54 10.06 13.51 -7.35
N SER A 55 9.70 12.25 -7.04
CA SER A 55 10.23 11.54 -5.87
C SER A 55 11.16 10.38 -6.23
N TYR A 56 12.10 10.12 -5.32
CA TYR A 56 12.94 8.91 -5.35
C TYR A 56 13.45 8.58 -3.95
N MET A 57 13.70 7.29 -3.69
CA MET A 57 14.19 6.79 -2.42
C MET A 57 15.33 5.76 -2.58
N PHE A 58 16.43 5.90 -1.84
CA PHE A 58 17.50 4.88 -1.80
C PHE A 58 18.45 5.07 -0.61
N VAL A 59 19.01 3.98 -0.08
CA VAL A 59 20.02 4.05 0.98
C VAL A 59 21.32 4.63 0.44
N THR A 60 21.78 4.14 -0.71
CA THR A 60 23.05 4.54 -1.34
C THR A 60 22.77 5.09 -2.72
N GLY A 61 23.33 6.26 -3.04
CA GLY A 61 23.06 6.95 -4.30
C GLY A 61 23.79 6.35 -5.52
N PRO A 62 23.34 6.69 -6.74
CA PRO A 62 23.89 6.14 -7.98
C PRO A 62 25.40 6.36 -8.17
N ASP A 63 25.91 7.52 -7.75
CA ASP A 63 27.34 7.84 -7.89
C ASP A 63 28.23 6.90 -7.07
N VAL A 64 27.73 6.45 -5.91
CA VAL A 64 28.43 5.47 -5.06
C VAL A 64 28.32 4.07 -5.67
N ILE A 65 27.18 3.72 -6.25
CA ILE A 65 27.00 2.45 -6.97
C ILE A 65 27.98 2.39 -8.14
N LYS A 66 28.03 3.42 -8.99
CA LYS A 66 28.94 3.50 -10.14
C LYS A 66 30.41 3.35 -9.75
N THR A 67 30.83 3.94 -8.63
CA THR A 67 32.22 3.85 -8.17
C THR A 67 32.58 2.49 -7.56
N VAL A 68 31.61 1.77 -6.98
CA VAL A 68 31.85 0.49 -6.29
C VAL A 68 31.57 -0.73 -7.17
N THR A 69 30.48 -0.72 -7.94
CA THR A 69 30.02 -1.86 -8.75
C THR A 69 30.29 -1.68 -10.25
N HIS A 70 30.68 -0.47 -10.68
CA HIS A 70 30.81 -0.09 -12.09
C HIS A 70 29.50 -0.14 -12.90
N GLU A 71 28.36 -0.19 -12.21
CA GLU A 71 27.04 -0.12 -12.85
C GLU A 71 26.58 1.33 -13.00
N GLU A 72 26.09 1.69 -14.17
CA GLU A 72 25.44 2.98 -14.42
C GLU A 72 23.93 2.82 -14.31
N VAL A 73 23.33 3.48 -13.32
CA VAL A 73 21.88 3.48 -13.09
C VAL A 73 21.42 4.90 -12.82
N THR A 74 20.27 5.28 -13.37
CA THR A 74 19.68 6.60 -13.07
C THR A 74 19.01 6.60 -11.70
N LYS A 75 18.74 7.78 -11.13
CA LYS A 75 17.99 7.89 -9.86
C LYS A 75 16.58 7.27 -9.95
N HIS A 76 15.92 7.42 -11.10
CA HIS A 76 14.58 6.87 -11.32
C HIS A 76 14.60 5.35 -11.43
N GLU A 77 15.58 4.78 -12.14
CA GLU A 77 15.72 3.32 -12.21
C GLU A 77 16.08 2.73 -10.84
N LEU A 78 16.98 3.40 -10.10
CA LEU A 78 17.44 2.93 -8.80
C LEU A 78 16.35 2.95 -7.72
N GLY A 79 15.56 4.02 -7.66
CA GLY A 79 14.67 4.27 -6.53
C GLY A 79 13.48 5.17 -6.87
N GLY A 80 13.09 5.26 -8.13
CA GLY A 80 11.90 6.01 -8.53
C GLY A 80 10.62 5.39 -7.99
N ALA A 81 9.53 6.16 -8.03
CA ALA A 81 8.23 5.73 -7.52
C ALA A 81 7.76 4.39 -8.12
N MET A 82 7.95 4.17 -9.42
CA MET A 82 7.53 2.92 -10.07
C MET A 82 8.42 1.73 -9.66
N THR A 83 9.74 1.92 -9.53
CA THR A 83 10.64 0.87 -9.02
C THR A 83 10.19 0.38 -7.65
N HIS A 84 9.78 1.29 -6.76
CA HIS A 84 9.31 0.92 -5.43
C HIS A 84 7.89 0.36 -5.38
N ASN A 85 7.01 0.76 -6.31
CA ASN A 85 5.62 0.25 -6.37
C ASN A 85 5.49 -1.06 -7.15
N ALA A 86 6.45 -1.42 -8.01
CA ALA A 86 6.33 -2.59 -8.88
C ALA A 86 7.41 -3.66 -8.64
N THR A 87 8.63 -3.24 -8.28
CA THR A 87 9.76 -4.16 -8.15
C THR A 87 10.10 -4.44 -6.70
N SER A 88 10.34 -3.40 -5.89
CA SER A 88 10.83 -3.59 -4.52
C SER A 88 9.72 -3.78 -3.47
N GLY A 89 8.48 -3.37 -3.76
CA GLY A 89 7.35 -3.41 -2.82
C GLY A 89 7.52 -2.51 -1.59
N VAL A 90 8.35 -1.46 -1.69
CA VAL A 90 8.59 -0.53 -0.57
C VAL A 90 7.51 0.54 -0.52
N ALA A 91 7.07 1.01 -1.68
CA ALA A 91 6.02 2.02 -1.78
C ALA A 91 4.68 1.36 -2.06
N HIS A 92 3.65 1.84 -1.35
CA HIS A 92 2.31 1.27 -1.34
C HIS A 92 1.40 1.88 -2.39
N PHE A 93 1.65 3.15 -2.69
CA PHE A 93 0.88 3.94 -3.64
C PHE A 93 1.79 4.82 -4.48
N ILE A 94 1.35 5.07 -5.72
CA ILE A 94 1.96 6.02 -6.64
C ILE A 94 0.95 7.11 -6.98
N ALA A 95 1.26 8.35 -6.61
CA ALA A 95 0.46 9.52 -6.94
C ALA A 95 0.98 10.21 -8.21
N ARG A 96 0.10 10.84 -8.98
CA ARG A 96 0.50 11.58 -10.19
C ARG A 96 1.36 12.80 -9.84
N ASP A 97 0.94 13.54 -8.83
CA ASP A 97 1.58 14.75 -8.35
C ASP A 97 1.32 14.95 -6.85
N ASP A 98 1.79 16.08 -6.32
CA ASP A 98 1.70 16.42 -4.91
C ASP A 98 0.26 16.59 -4.42
N ALA A 99 -0.62 17.17 -5.24
CA ALA A 99 -2.02 17.40 -4.87
C ALA A 99 -2.79 16.07 -4.84
N ASP A 100 -2.54 15.22 -5.83
CA ASP A 100 -3.07 13.85 -5.91
C ASP A 100 -2.62 13.01 -4.71
N CYS A 101 -1.34 13.11 -4.32
CA CYS A 101 -0.79 12.41 -3.16
C CYS A 101 -1.55 12.76 -1.86
N VAL A 102 -1.75 14.06 -1.60
CA VAL A 102 -2.50 14.51 -0.42
C VAL A 102 -3.97 14.07 -0.50
N ALA A 103 -4.59 14.08 -1.68
CA ALA A 103 -5.96 13.61 -1.86
C ALA A 103 -6.09 12.11 -1.54
N MET A 104 -5.16 11.27 -2.04
CA MET A 104 -5.14 9.84 -1.75
C MET A 104 -4.89 9.55 -0.26
N ILE A 105 -4.04 10.35 0.41
CA ILE A 105 -3.82 10.23 1.86
C ILE A 105 -5.11 10.54 2.63
N ARG A 106 -5.83 11.61 2.26
CA ARG A 106 -7.13 11.93 2.88
C ARG A 106 -8.14 10.81 2.67
N GLU A 107 -8.11 10.19 1.50
CA GLU A 107 -8.96 9.05 1.18
C GLU A 107 -8.61 7.85 2.06
N LEU A 108 -7.33 7.48 2.16
CA LEU A 108 -6.86 6.42 3.07
C LEU A 108 -7.28 6.69 4.51
N VAL A 109 -7.01 7.88 5.04
CA VAL A 109 -7.37 8.28 6.43
C VAL A 109 -8.86 8.10 6.68
N SER A 110 -9.72 8.21 5.65
CA SER A 110 -11.14 7.99 5.82
C SER A 110 -11.53 6.55 6.17
N PHE A 111 -10.66 5.57 5.93
CA PHE A 111 -10.88 4.17 6.28
C PHE A 111 -10.30 3.80 7.66
N LEU A 112 -9.44 4.64 8.23
CA LEU A 112 -8.63 4.30 9.40
C LEU A 112 -9.21 4.91 10.68
N PRO A 113 -9.15 4.21 11.82
CA PRO A 113 -9.40 4.83 13.11
C PRO A 113 -8.28 5.82 13.46
N SER A 114 -8.51 6.69 14.45
CA SER A 114 -7.48 7.63 14.90
C SER A 114 -6.35 6.95 15.69
N ASN A 115 -6.61 5.76 16.23
CA ASN A 115 -5.71 4.96 17.05
C ASN A 115 -6.21 3.50 17.11
N ASN A 116 -5.52 2.63 17.83
CA ASN A 116 -5.85 1.21 17.96
C ASN A 116 -6.96 0.85 18.97
N VAL A 117 -7.52 1.83 19.67
CA VAL A 117 -8.61 1.62 20.64
C VAL A 117 -9.97 1.94 20.03
N ASP A 118 -10.03 2.97 19.19
CA ASP A 118 -11.25 3.39 18.52
C ASP A 118 -11.59 2.45 17.34
N ASP A 119 -12.89 2.34 17.05
CA ASP A 119 -13.36 1.62 15.87
C ASP A 119 -13.11 2.44 14.58
N PRO A 120 -12.92 1.77 13.43
CA PRO A 120 -12.83 2.44 12.14
C PRO A 120 -14.06 3.32 11.85
N PRO A 121 -13.89 4.51 11.24
CA PRO A 121 -14.97 5.48 11.06
C PRO A 121 -16.03 4.96 10.10
N ARG A 122 -17.28 4.86 10.58
CA ARG A 122 -18.44 4.54 9.75
C ARG A 122 -18.88 5.77 8.94
N ARG A 123 -19.20 5.57 7.67
CA ARG A 123 -19.88 6.55 6.81
C ARG A 123 -21.34 6.16 6.60
N GLU A 124 -22.19 7.12 6.29
CA GLU A 124 -23.51 6.78 5.75
C GLU A 124 -23.31 6.17 4.36
N SER A 125 -23.95 5.04 4.09
CA SER A 125 -23.97 4.40 2.77
C SER A 125 -25.38 4.48 2.21
N SER A 126 -25.48 4.85 0.94
CA SER A 126 -26.73 4.79 0.18
C SER A 126 -26.88 3.50 -0.64
N ASP A 127 -25.85 2.63 -0.61
CA ASP A 127 -25.87 1.33 -1.28
C ASP A 127 -26.75 0.35 -0.48
N PRO A 128 -27.78 -0.27 -1.10
CA PRO A 128 -28.61 -1.26 -0.42
C PRO A 128 -27.78 -2.48 -0.02
N TRP A 129 -27.82 -2.83 1.28
CA TRP A 129 -27.13 -3.99 1.84
C TRP A 129 -27.60 -5.33 1.24
N ASP A 130 -28.78 -5.36 0.63
CA ASP A 130 -29.43 -6.51 0.00
C ASP A 130 -29.37 -6.47 -1.54
N ARG A 131 -28.54 -5.60 -2.13
CA ARG A 131 -28.38 -5.52 -3.60
C ARG A 131 -27.93 -6.85 -4.19
N PHE A 132 -28.68 -7.33 -5.19
CA PHE A 132 -28.29 -8.48 -6.00
C PHE A 132 -27.12 -8.13 -6.92
N CYS A 133 -26.19 -9.07 -7.06
CA CYS A 133 -24.99 -8.93 -7.89
C CYS A 133 -25.03 -9.98 -9.01
N ASP A 134 -25.98 -9.86 -9.94
CA ASP A 134 -26.23 -10.88 -10.97
C ASP A 134 -25.01 -11.15 -11.87
N SER A 135 -24.11 -10.18 -12.04
CA SER A 135 -22.84 -10.33 -12.77
C SER A 135 -21.94 -11.42 -12.18
N LEU A 136 -22.04 -11.70 -10.88
CA LEU A 136 -21.23 -12.71 -10.20
C LEU A 136 -21.63 -14.14 -10.58
N ASN A 137 -22.85 -14.36 -11.07
CA ASN A 137 -23.33 -15.67 -11.52
C ASN A 137 -22.52 -16.22 -12.71
N THR A 138 -21.84 -15.33 -13.46
CA THR A 138 -21.08 -15.68 -14.66
C THR A 138 -19.61 -15.25 -14.58
N LEU A 139 -19.13 -14.80 -13.41
CA LEU A 139 -17.77 -14.29 -13.26
C LEU A 139 -16.72 -15.40 -13.43
N VAL A 140 -16.96 -16.56 -12.79
CA VAL A 140 -16.05 -17.70 -12.86
C VAL A 140 -16.33 -18.46 -14.18
N PRO A 141 -15.34 -18.57 -15.09
CA PRO A 141 -15.52 -19.30 -16.34
C PRO A 141 -15.78 -20.79 -16.12
N GLU A 142 -16.50 -21.42 -17.05
CA GLU A 142 -16.70 -22.88 -17.03
C GLU A 142 -15.40 -23.65 -17.30
N ASP A 143 -14.51 -23.08 -18.13
CA ASP A 143 -13.18 -23.65 -18.39
C ASP A 143 -12.25 -23.34 -17.19
N PRO A 144 -11.76 -24.36 -16.46
CA PRO A 144 -10.88 -24.17 -15.31
C PRO A 144 -9.50 -23.57 -15.67
N MET A 145 -9.12 -23.55 -16.95
CA MET A 145 -7.87 -22.94 -17.42
C MET A 145 -8.04 -21.46 -17.79
N GLN A 146 -9.28 -20.98 -17.89
CA GLN A 146 -9.55 -19.59 -18.22
C GLN A 146 -9.53 -18.73 -16.93
N PRO A 147 -8.66 -17.72 -16.82
CA PRO A 147 -8.64 -16.83 -15.66
C PRO A 147 -9.81 -15.83 -15.70
N TYR A 148 -10.09 -15.22 -14.54
CA TYR A 148 -10.97 -14.07 -14.39
C TYR A 148 -10.29 -13.02 -13.50
N ASP A 149 -10.80 -11.79 -13.52
CA ASP A 149 -10.31 -10.72 -12.64
C ASP A 149 -11.09 -10.73 -11.32
N ILE A 150 -10.39 -10.99 -10.22
CA ILE A 150 -11.01 -10.98 -8.88
C ILE A 150 -11.53 -9.59 -8.49
N LYS A 151 -11.00 -8.51 -9.09
CA LYS A 151 -11.45 -7.15 -8.82
C LYS A 151 -12.90 -6.93 -9.26
N ASP A 152 -13.38 -7.65 -10.28
CA ASP A 152 -14.78 -7.58 -10.69
C ASP A 152 -15.71 -8.06 -9.57
N ALA A 153 -15.32 -9.11 -8.84
CA ALA A 153 -16.04 -9.57 -7.65
C ALA A 153 -15.99 -8.54 -6.52
N ILE A 154 -14.80 -7.99 -6.25
CA ILE A 154 -14.61 -6.99 -5.20
C ILE A 154 -15.50 -5.79 -5.47
N HIS A 155 -15.40 -5.18 -6.67
CA HIS A 155 -16.20 -4.03 -7.06
C HIS A 155 -17.70 -4.32 -7.01
N ALA A 156 -18.15 -5.53 -7.40
CA ALA A 156 -19.58 -5.84 -7.35
C ALA A 156 -20.15 -5.88 -5.93
N VAL A 157 -19.36 -6.31 -4.93
CA VAL A 157 -19.83 -6.59 -3.56
C VAL A 157 -19.69 -5.39 -2.63
N VAL A 158 -18.67 -4.57 -2.81
CA VAL A 158 -18.38 -3.44 -1.90
C VAL A 158 -19.31 -2.25 -2.15
N ASP A 159 -19.52 -1.45 -1.11
CA ASP A 159 -20.34 -0.23 -1.18
C ASP A 159 -19.87 0.68 -2.32
N GLU A 160 -20.82 1.18 -3.11
CA GLU A 160 -20.61 2.14 -4.21
C GLU A 160 -19.63 1.62 -5.29
N ASN A 161 -19.42 0.31 -5.32
CA ASN A 161 -18.39 -0.37 -6.11
C ASN A 161 -16.98 0.22 -5.91
N TYR A 162 -16.71 0.81 -4.74
CA TYR A 162 -15.47 1.53 -4.49
C TYR A 162 -14.44 0.69 -3.72
N PHE A 163 -13.26 0.54 -4.31
CA PHE A 163 -12.13 -0.19 -3.74
C PHE A 163 -10.85 0.65 -3.83
N PHE A 164 -10.22 0.87 -2.68
CA PHE A 164 -8.96 1.59 -2.56
C PHE A 164 -7.80 0.60 -2.43
N GLU A 165 -7.25 0.20 -3.58
CA GLU A 165 -6.23 -0.85 -3.68
C GLU A 165 -4.85 -0.43 -3.19
N VAL A 166 -4.21 -1.29 -2.42
CA VAL A 166 -2.85 -1.09 -1.86
C VAL A 166 -1.88 -2.00 -2.61
N HIS A 167 -0.70 -1.47 -2.98
CA HIS A 167 0.30 -2.21 -3.77
C HIS A 167 -0.27 -2.74 -5.10
N GLU A 168 -1.02 -1.94 -5.84
CA GLU A 168 -1.62 -2.33 -7.13
C GLU A 168 -0.58 -2.88 -8.14
N HIS A 169 0.64 -2.34 -8.13
CA HIS A 169 1.69 -2.74 -9.08
C HIS A 169 2.66 -3.81 -8.55
N PHE A 170 2.58 -4.18 -7.26
CA PHE A 170 3.48 -5.14 -6.63
C PHE A 170 2.75 -6.43 -6.25
N ALA A 171 3.33 -7.58 -6.62
CA ALA A 171 2.77 -8.92 -6.35
C ALA A 171 1.28 -9.01 -6.74
N GLN A 172 1.01 -8.82 -8.03
CA GLN A 172 -0.34 -8.71 -8.60
C GLN A 172 -1.17 -10.00 -8.50
N ASN A 173 -0.55 -11.13 -8.18
CA ASN A 173 -1.18 -12.41 -7.84
C ASN A 173 -2.01 -12.36 -6.55
N LEU A 174 -1.86 -11.30 -5.73
CA LEU A 174 -2.67 -11.06 -4.54
C LEU A 174 -3.16 -9.60 -4.54
N VAL A 175 -4.47 -9.41 -4.60
CA VAL A 175 -5.13 -8.10 -4.49
C VAL A 175 -5.42 -7.82 -3.02
N MET A 176 -5.11 -6.61 -2.57
CA MET A 176 -5.47 -6.17 -1.22
C MET A 176 -5.79 -4.68 -1.19
N GLY A 177 -6.64 -4.26 -0.28
CA GLY A 177 -7.05 -2.87 -0.20
C GLY A 177 -8.21 -2.65 0.74
N PHE A 178 -8.66 -1.41 0.81
CA PHE A 178 -9.76 -0.99 1.67
C PHE A 178 -11.04 -0.79 0.87
N ALA A 179 -12.15 -1.17 1.48
CA ALA A 179 -13.50 -0.94 0.97
C ALA A 179 -14.45 -0.62 2.13
N ARG A 180 -15.73 -0.45 1.82
CA ARG A 180 -16.79 -0.37 2.84
C ARG A 180 -17.90 -1.37 2.56
N LEU A 181 -18.52 -1.85 3.64
CA LEU A 181 -19.79 -2.57 3.61
C LEU A 181 -20.71 -1.94 4.66
N GLU A 182 -21.91 -1.53 4.24
CA GLU A 182 -22.86 -0.81 5.10
C GLU A 182 -22.23 0.44 5.77
N GLY A 183 -21.30 1.07 5.06
CA GLY A 183 -20.53 2.23 5.47
C GLY A 183 -19.36 1.94 6.41
N ARG A 184 -19.11 0.68 6.77
CA ARG A 184 -18.02 0.28 7.69
C ARG A 184 -16.77 -0.09 6.88
N PRO A 185 -15.58 0.45 7.21
CA PRO A 185 -14.33 0.04 6.59
C PRO A 185 -14.06 -1.46 6.74
N VAL A 186 -13.64 -2.10 5.66
CA VAL A 186 -13.17 -3.50 5.63
C VAL A 186 -11.88 -3.58 4.83
N GLY A 187 -10.97 -4.46 5.24
CA GLY A 187 -9.79 -4.86 4.48
C GLY A 187 -10.11 -6.10 3.65
N ILE A 188 -9.75 -6.09 2.38
CA ILE A 188 -9.95 -7.23 1.47
C ILE A 188 -8.58 -7.81 1.11
N VAL A 189 -8.46 -9.14 1.07
CA VAL A 189 -7.28 -9.87 0.60
C VAL A 189 -7.73 -11.02 -0.29
N ALA A 190 -7.51 -10.95 -1.60
CA ALA A 190 -8.03 -11.93 -2.54
C ALA A 190 -6.98 -12.38 -3.56
N ASN A 191 -6.95 -13.67 -3.90
CA ASN A 191 -6.09 -14.19 -4.96
C ASN A 191 -6.54 -13.66 -6.33
N GLN A 192 -5.59 -13.35 -7.22
CA GLN A 192 -5.85 -12.85 -8.58
C GLN A 192 -5.52 -13.93 -9.62
N PRO A 193 -6.50 -14.71 -10.12
CA PRO A 193 -6.27 -15.74 -11.12
C PRO A 193 -5.66 -15.21 -12.42
N ALA A 194 -5.95 -13.96 -12.80
CA ALA A 194 -5.39 -13.34 -14.00
C ALA A 194 -3.86 -13.11 -13.94
N PHE A 195 -3.24 -13.26 -12.78
CA PHE A 195 -1.79 -13.08 -12.61
C PHE A 195 -1.17 -14.29 -11.90
N LEU A 196 -0.25 -14.99 -12.58
CA LEU A 196 0.39 -16.22 -12.08
C LEU A 196 -0.63 -17.25 -11.54
N ALA A 197 -1.83 -17.33 -12.14
CA ALA A 197 -2.93 -18.19 -11.67
C ALA A 197 -3.31 -17.98 -10.19
N GLY A 198 -3.03 -16.80 -9.62
CA GLY A 198 -3.33 -16.47 -8.22
C GLY A 198 -2.48 -17.22 -7.19
N VAL A 199 -1.39 -17.88 -7.59
CA VAL A 199 -0.54 -18.64 -6.67
C VAL A 199 0.15 -17.71 -5.67
N LEU A 200 0.37 -18.19 -4.45
CA LEU A 200 1.11 -17.43 -3.44
C LEU A 200 2.61 -17.66 -3.61
N ASP A 201 3.34 -16.57 -3.82
CA ASP A 201 4.80 -16.53 -3.84
C ASP A 201 5.33 -15.70 -2.65
N ILE A 202 6.65 -15.49 -2.60
CA ILE A 202 7.29 -14.74 -1.51
C ILE A 202 6.73 -13.31 -1.44
N ASN A 203 6.62 -12.64 -2.57
CA ASN A 203 6.20 -11.24 -2.62
C ASN A 203 4.73 -11.08 -2.21
N ALA A 204 3.83 -11.93 -2.73
CA ALA A 204 2.43 -11.94 -2.32
C ALA A 204 2.27 -12.26 -0.82
N SER A 205 3.06 -13.20 -0.30
CA SER A 205 3.01 -13.58 1.12
C SER A 205 3.42 -12.41 2.02
N VAL A 206 4.52 -11.71 1.71
CA VAL A 206 4.97 -10.53 2.48
C VAL A 206 3.95 -9.39 2.38
N LYS A 207 3.45 -9.13 1.17
CA LYS A 207 2.42 -8.13 0.88
C LYS A 207 1.17 -8.37 1.74
N GLY A 208 0.57 -9.55 1.65
CA GLY A 208 -0.64 -9.92 2.38
C GLY A 208 -0.44 -9.96 3.90
N ALA A 209 0.66 -10.53 4.38
CA ALA A 209 0.93 -10.65 5.81
C ALA A 209 1.02 -9.28 6.50
N ARG A 210 1.68 -8.30 5.87
CA ARG A 210 1.78 -6.95 6.43
C ARG A 210 0.40 -6.26 6.49
N PHE A 211 -0.38 -6.40 5.43
CA PHE A 211 -1.71 -5.79 5.36
C PHE A 211 -2.69 -6.38 6.38
N VAL A 212 -2.70 -7.71 6.53
CA VAL A 212 -3.49 -8.41 7.56
C VAL A 212 -3.13 -7.91 8.96
N ARG A 213 -1.84 -7.83 9.28
CA ARG A 213 -1.37 -7.33 10.59
C ARG A 213 -1.73 -5.87 10.84
N PHE A 214 -1.68 -5.04 9.80
CA PHE A 214 -2.12 -3.65 9.91
C PHE A 214 -3.62 -3.57 10.22
N CYS A 215 -4.46 -4.30 9.47
CA CYS A 215 -5.90 -4.31 9.69
C CYS A 215 -6.26 -4.79 11.10
N ASP A 216 -5.64 -5.88 11.55
CA ASP A 216 -5.80 -6.43 12.90
C ASP A 216 -5.42 -5.40 13.99
N ALA A 217 -4.28 -4.73 13.85
CA ALA A 217 -3.81 -3.74 14.81
C ALA A 217 -4.74 -2.51 14.95
N PHE A 218 -5.58 -2.24 13.96
CA PHE A 218 -6.48 -1.08 13.91
C PHE A 218 -7.96 -1.49 13.81
N ASN A 219 -8.32 -2.68 14.28
CA ASN A 219 -9.70 -3.17 14.38
C ASN A 219 -10.48 -3.14 13.04
N ILE A 220 -9.78 -3.27 11.91
CA ILE A 220 -10.39 -3.32 10.57
C ILE A 220 -10.72 -4.78 10.24
N PRO A 221 -12.01 -5.14 10.06
CA PRO A 221 -12.39 -6.50 9.67
C PRO A 221 -11.78 -6.91 8.34
N LEU A 222 -11.44 -8.20 8.22
CA LEU A 222 -10.86 -8.77 7.01
C LEU A 222 -11.85 -9.67 6.28
N ILE A 223 -11.86 -9.55 4.96
CA ILE A 223 -12.58 -10.45 4.03
C ILE A 223 -11.54 -11.07 3.10
N THR A 224 -11.59 -12.39 2.96
CA THR A 224 -10.67 -13.17 2.13
C THR A 224 -11.42 -14.05 1.16
#